data_AF-A0A2K0XNR6-F1
#
_entry.id   AF-A0A2K0XNR6-F1
#
_cell.length_a   1.000
_cell.length_b   1.000
_cell.length_c   1.000
_cell.angle_alpha   90.00
_cell.angle_beta   90.00
_cell.angle_gamma   90.00
#
_symmetry.space_group_name_H-M   'P 1'
#
loop_
_entity.id
_entity.type
_entity.pdbx_description
1 polymer ?
#
loop_
_entity_poly.entity_id
_entity_poly.type
_entity_poly.pdbx_seq_one_letter_code
_entity_poly.pdbx_strand_id
1 'polypeptide(L)'
;MIILLSSHVHAQQVSFHTFLSEHEKVERLDSASFGCPYEFIENENRYSKFLPPANDDCLCKQKDIRWQRGSYVEFKNFIAVALQRYCMDYQDGNNGWFMENDGFDYMLITYSRDGKMIDCKSIGHYGTTAYKIGIKASDDGKALVVEQRTLDDCSLLVQYKNLEYTSCTRKYTLNSDGKIKESVTVAPHKEIVDVLSSVKQFSFEQFKAYFQRQDNPKIDHTLFTREGGDKELPFESCLALIPYPLDYNCWPRNIWWTAYQYIEDEEQFSFFVIKSCDTPKIGFYPYSDNMILEFHKDGTFKGARNVYHFDDNYFVDEDMQNNMITKTLKGIFAERARK
;
A
#
# COMPACT_ATOMS: atom_id res chain seq x y z
N MET A 1 -12.15 -54.06 17.30
CA MET A 1 -11.44 -53.86 16.02
C MET A 1 -12.38 -53.09 15.11
N ILE A 2 -12.27 -51.77 15.08
CA ILE A 2 -13.11 -50.90 14.24
C ILE A 2 -12.39 -50.73 12.91
N ILE A 3 -12.99 -51.22 11.84
CA ILE A 3 -12.52 -51.03 10.47
C ILE A 3 -12.94 -49.62 10.04
N LEU A 4 -11.99 -48.68 10.01
CA LEU A 4 -12.18 -47.38 9.39
C LEU A 4 -12.19 -47.57 7.86
N LEU A 5 -13.40 -47.63 7.30
CA LEU A 5 -13.64 -47.51 5.86
C LEU A 5 -13.15 -46.12 5.42
N SER A 6 -11.98 -46.09 4.77
CA SER A 6 -11.52 -44.92 4.03
C SER A 6 -12.45 -44.72 2.84
N SER A 7 -13.39 -43.78 2.96
CA SER A 7 -14.13 -43.28 1.81
C SER A 7 -13.18 -42.47 0.94
N HIS A 8 -12.62 -43.12 -0.09
CA HIS A 8 -12.06 -42.42 -1.23
C HIS A 8 -13.18 -41.61 -1.89
N VAL A 9 -13.25 -40.32 -1.54
CA VAL A 9 -14.01 -39.33 -2.30
C VAL A 9 -13.48 -39.35 -3.73
N HIS A 10 -14.19 -40.05 -4.61
CA HIS A 10 -13.97 -39.98 -6.04
C HIS A 10 -14.38 -38.57 -6.46
N ALA A 11 -13.42 -37.65 -6.57
CA ALA A 11 -13.65 -36.35 -7.17
C ALA A 11 -14.25 -36.59 -8.56
N GLN A 12 -15.52 -36.22 -8.74
CA GLN A 12 -16.22 -36.29 -10.02
C GLN A 12 -15.37 -35.55 -11.07
N GLN A 13 -14.90 -36.26 -12.09
CA GLN A 13 -14.09 -35.67 -13.15
C GLN A 13 -14.92 -34.61 -13.88
N VAL A 14 -14.58 -33.34 -13.70
CA VAL A 14 -15.33 -32.23 -14.30
C VAL A 14 -14.96 -32.05 -15.76
N SER A 15 -15.96 -31.76 -16.60
CA SER A 15 -15.73 -31.53 -18.02
C SER A 15 -15.05 -30.18 -18.26
N PHE A 16 -14.31 -30.05 -19.37
CA PHE A 16 -13.71 -28.76 -19.73
C PHE A 16 -14.77 -27.69 -20.04
N HIS A 17 -15.91 -28.08 -20.62
CA HIS A 17 -17.02 -27.16 -20.86
C HIS A 17 -17.60 -26.61 -19.55
N THR A 18 -17.65 -27.40 -18.48
CA THR A 18 -18.08 -26.93 -17.16
C THR A 18 -17.09 -25.94 -16.56
N PHE A 19 -15.79 -26.13 -16.79
CA PHE A 19 -14.79 -25.13 -16.40
C PHE A 19 -14.97 -23.83 -17.21
N LEU A 20 -15.14 -23.91 -18.53
CA LEU A 20 -15.37 -22.73 -19.37
C LEU A 20 -16.64 -21.95 -19.00
N SER A 21 -17.67 -22.60 -18.43
CA SER A 21 -18.88 -21.89 -17.97
C SER A 21 -18.66 -21.03 -16.73
N GLU A 22 -17.53 -21.16 -16.03
CA GLU A 22 -17.13 -20.21 -14.99
C GLU A 22 -16.58 -18.89 -15.58
N HIS A 23 -16.35 -18.84 -16.90
CA HIS A 23 -15.75 -17.73 -17.60
C HIS A 23 -16.70 -17.15 -18.66
N GLU A 24 -16.61 -15.84 -18.89
CA GLU A 24 -17.38 -15.17 -19.93
C GLU A 24 -16.78 -15.44 -21.31
N LYS A 25 -17.62 -15.77 -22.30
CA LYS A 25 -17.17 -15.89 -23.69
C LYS A 25 -17.07 -14.50 -24.33
N VAL A 26 -15.91 -14.17 -24.88
CA VAL A 26 -15.67 -12.89 -25.58
C VAL A 26 -15.18 -13.12 -27.01
N GLU A 27 -15.35 -12.10 -27.86
CA GLU A 27 -14.86 -12.13 -29.26
C GLU A 27 -13.35 -11.88 -29.36
N ARG A 28 -12.81 -11.10 -28.41
CA ARG A 28 -11.38 -10.75 -28.33
C ARG A 28 -10.98 -10.58 -26.88
N LEU A 29 -9.72 -10.90 -26.57
CA LEU A 29 -9.15 -10.63 -25.24
C LEU A 29 -8.66 -9.20 -25.15
N ASP A 30 -8.91 -8.56 -24.01
CA ASP A 30 -8.40 -7.25 -23.63
C ASP A 30 -8.17 -7.18 -22.11
N SER A 31 -7.98 -5.97 -21.57
CA SER A 31 -7.77 -5.79 -20.13
C SER A 31 -8.94 -6.26 -19.28
N ALA A 32 -10.19 -6.09 -19.75
CA ALA A 32 -11.38 -6.48 -19.01
C ALA A 32 -11.58 -8.00 -18.98
N SER A 33 -11.01 -8.71 -19.96
CA SER A 33 -11.10 -10.17 -20.07
C SER A 33 -10.48 -10.95 -18.91
N PHE A 34 -9.68 -10.30 -18.06
CA PHE A 34 -9.09 -10.93 -16.87
C PHE A 34 -10.05 -10.96 -15.68
N GLY A 35 -11.25 -10.39 -15.81
CA GLY A 35 -12.27 -10.37 -14.76
C GLY A 35 -12.07 -9.26 -13.74
N CYS A 36 -13.01 -9.22 -12.79
CA CYS A 36 -13.00 -8.30 -11.67
C CYS A 36 -12.28 -8.92 -10.46
N PRO A 37 -11.45 -8.14 -9.73
CA PRO A 37 -10.86 -8.60 -8.48
C PRO A 37 -11.90 -9.17 -7.51
N TYR A 38 -11.55 -10.27 -6.87
CA TYR A 38 -12.33 -10.98 -5.84
C TYR A 38 -13.54 -11.77 -6.35
N GLU A 39 -13.75 -11.88 -7.66
CA GLU A 39 -14.74 -12.82 -8.23
C GLU A 39 -14.15 -14.24 -8.31
N PHE A 40 -14.08 -14.92 -7.17
CA PHE A 40 -13.43 -16.23 -7.06
C PHE A 40 -14.19 -17.34 -7.79
N ILE A 41 -13.45 -18.28 -8.36
CA ILE A 41 -13.98 -19.56 -8.84
C ILE A 41 -14.40 -20.37 -7.62
N GLU A 42 -15.68 -20.73 -7.54
CA GLU A 42 -16.20 -21.56 -6.46
C GLU A 42 -15.63 -22.99 -6.56
N ASN A 43 -15.15 -23.52 -5.43
CA ASN A 43 -14.59 -24.86 -5.32
C ASN A 43 -13.47 -25.13 -6.35
N GLU A 44 -12.44 -24.28 -6.38
CA GLU A 44 -11.29 -24.36 -7.31
C GLU A 44 -10.64 -25.75 -7.40
N ASN A 45 -10.65 -26.53 -6.31
CA ASN A 45 -10.15 -27.91 -6.27
C ASN A 45 -10.81 -28.81 -7.32
N ARG A 46 -12.10 -28.56 -7.62
CA ARG A 46 -12.88 -29.23 -8.66
C ARG A 46 -12.31 -29.01 -10.06
N TYR A 47 -11.66 -27.87 -10.27
CA TYR A 47 -11.08 -27.43 -11.55
C TYR A 47 -9.56 -27.53 -11.58
N SER A 48 -8.91 -28.08 -10.56
CA SER A 48 -7.44 -28.18 -10.43
C SER A 48 -6.70 -28.67 -11.67
N LYS A 49 -7.28 -29.59 -12.46
CA LYS A 49 -6.67 -30.07 -13.72
C LYS A 49 -6.64 -29.04 -14.86
N PHE A 50 -7.42 -27.98 -14.76
CA PHE A 50 -7.51 -26.86 -15.70
C PHE A 50 -6.94 -25.57 -15.12
N LEU A 51 -6.36 -25.61 -13.93
CA LEU A 51 -5.70 -24.45 -13.35
C LEU A 51 -4.20 -24.73 -13.36
N PRO A 52 -3.36 -23.77 -13.78
CA PRO A 52 -1.92 -23.94 -13.68
C PRO A 52 -1.55 -24.28 -12.24
N PRO A 53 -0.60 -25.21 -12.00
CA PRO A 53 -0.03 -25.35 -10.68
C PRO A 53 0.60 -24.02 -10.26
N ALA A 54 0.81 -23.80 -8.95
CA ALA A 54 1.78 -22.80 -8.53
C ALA A 54 3.14 -23.21 -9.12
N ASN A 55 3.54 -22.52 -10.18
CA ASN A 55 4.83 -22.64 -10.84
C ASN A 55 5.89 -21.92 -10.01
N ASP A 56 7.17 -22.20 -10.28
CA ASP A 56 8.32 -21.48 -9.70
C ASP A 56 8.25 -19.95 -9.93
N ASP A 57 7.44 -19.50 -10.90
CA ASP A 57 7.24 -18.08 -11.21
C ASP A 57 6.28 -17.36 -10.23
N CYS A 58 5.59 -18.08 -9.35
CA CYS A 58 4.77 -17.47 -8.29
C CYS A 58 5.51 -17.47 -6.97
N LEU A 59 5.61 -16.31 -6.32
CA LEU A 59 6.23 -16.19 -5.00
C LEU A 59 5.29 -16.60 -3.85
N CYS A 60 4.00 -16.83 -4.12
CA CYS A 60 3.06 -17.30 -3.09
C CYS A 60 3.17 -18.81 -2.85
N LYS A 61 2.85 -19.22 -1.63
CA LYS A 61 2.63 -20.64 -1.34
C LYS A 61 1.30 -21.08 -1.95
N GLN A 62 1.18 -22.36 -2.33
CA GLN A 62 -0.03 -22.91 -2.95
C GLN A 62 -1.32 -22.68 -2.14
N LYS A 63 -1.24 -22.67 -0.81
CA LYS A 63 -2.38 -22.44 0.10
C LYS A 63 -2.85 -20.97 0.12
N ASP A 64 -2.01 -20.05 -0.33
CA ASP A 64 -2.21 -18.60 -0.33
C ASP A 64 -2.59 -18.11 -1.75
N ILE A 65 -2.86 -19.06 -2.65
CA ILE A 65 -3.30 -18.81 -4.02
C ILE A 65 -4.79 -19.09 -4.11
N ARG A 66 -5.53 -18.18 -4.75
CA ARG A 66 -6.93 -18.38 -5.12
C ARG A 66 -7.16 -17.97 -6.56
N TRP A 67 -8.04 -18.68 -7.26
CA TRP A 67 -8.33 -18.40 -8.66
C TRP A 67 -9.62 -17.61 -8.84
N GLN A 68 -9.60 -16.66 -9.75
CA GLN A 68 -10.74 -15.81 -10.07
C GLN A 68 -11.25 -16.06 -11.47
N ARG A 69 -12.51 -15.74 -11.68
CA ARG A 69 -13.18 -15.80 -12.97
C ARG A 69 -12.60 -14.74 -13.91
N GLY A 70 -12.90 -14.90 -15.18
CA GLY A 70 -12.41 -14.05 -16.25
C GLY A 70 -13.13 -14.43 -17.52
N SER A 71 -12.46 -14.35 -18.65
CA SER A 71 -13.05 -14.59 -19.96
C SER A 71 -12.29 -15.60 -20.78
N TYR A 72 -12.93 -16.13 -21.81
CA TYR A 72 -12.30 -16.99 -22.80
C TYR A 72 -12.70 -16.60 -24.22
N VAL A 73 -11.82 -16.90 -25.16
CA VAL A 73 -12.04 -16.75 -26.60
C VAL A 73 -11.73 -18.07 -27.30
N GLU A 74 -12.54 -18.40 -28.30
CA GLU A 74 -12.34 -19.59 -29.12
C GLU A 74 -11.60 -19.23 -30.40
N PHE A 75 -10.42 -19.81 -30.60
CA PHE A 75 -9.74 -19.82 -31.88
C PHE A 75 -10.06 -21.11 -32.64
N LYS A 76 -9.75 -21.14 -33.94
CA LYS A 76 -10.00 -22.31 -34.79
C LYS A 76 -9.40 -23.61 -34.22
N ASN A 77 -8.21 -23.55 -33.63
CA ASN A 77 -7.45 -24.73 -33.19
C ASN A 77 -7.36 -24.89 -31.67
N PHE A 78 -7.62 -23.83 -30.90
CA PHE A 78 -7.40 -23.79 -29.45
C PHE A 78 -8.36 -22.80 -28.80
N ILE A 79 -8.41 -22.80 -27.47
CA ILE A 79 -9.18 -21.86 -26.67
C ILE A 79 -8.20 -21.12 -25.77
N ALA A 80 -8.30 -19.79 -25.70
CA ALA A 80 -7.52 -18.99 -24.76
C ALA A 80 -8.44 -18.53 -23.63
N VAL A 81 -7.96 -18.64 -22.40
CA VAL A 81 -8.62 -18.18 -21.18
C VAL A 81 -7.73 -17.15 -20.52
N ALA A 82 -8.30 -15.99 -20.20
CA ALA A 82 -7.71 -14.94 -19.39
C ALA A 82 -8.40 -14.95 -18.03
N LEU A 83 -7.62 -15.02 -16.95
CA LEU A 83 -8.15 -15.01 -15.59
C LEU A 83 -7.10 -14.52 -14.59
N GLN A 84 -7.52 -14.23 -13.36
CA GLN A 84 -6.62 -13.76 -12.31
C GLN A 84 -6.28 -14.86 -11.31
N ARG A 85 -5.02 -14.87 -10.90
CA ARG A 85 -4.53 -15.59 -9.72
C ARG A 85 -4.35 -14.59 -8.60
N TYR A 86 -5.21 -14.64 -7.59
CA TYR A 86 -5.03 -13.88 -6.36
C TYR A 86 -3.91 -14.50 -5.54
N CYS A 87 -3.00 -13.63 -5.10
CA CYS A 87 -1.75 -13.93 -4.45
C CYS A 87 -1.76 -13.26 -3.08
N MET A 88 -2.06 -14.04 -2.04
CA MET A 88 -2.00 -13.57 -0.66
C MET A 88 -0.56 -13.74 -0.14
N ASP A 89 -0.09 -12.77 0.66
CA ASP A 89 1.27 -12.78 1.25
C ASP A 89 2.37 -13.05 0.19
N TYR A 90 2.41 -12.21 -0.84
CA TYR A 90 3.35 -12.32 -1.95
C TYR A 90 4.80 -12.19 -1.46
N GLN A 91 5.62 -13.22 -1.65
CA GLN A 91 6.94 -13.31 -1.01
C GLN A 91 8.06 -12.63 -1.83
N ASP A 92 7.85 -11.37 -2.19
CA ASP A 92 8.80 -10.52 -2.93
C ASP A 92 9.86 -9.84 -2.04
N GLY A 93 9.79 -10.06 -0.72
CA GLY A 93 10.65 -9.41 0.27
C GLY A 93 10.15 -8.04 0.75
N ASN A 94 8.99 -7.59 0.28
CA ASN A 94 8.39 -6.31 0.65
C ASN A 94 7.37 -6.39 1.80
N ASN A 95 7.15 -7.58 2.38
CA ASN A 95 6.22 -7.78 3.49
C ASN A 95 6.44 -6.85 4.70
N GLY A 96 7.66 -6.31 4.87
CA GLY A 96 7.94 -5.32 5.93
C GLY A 96 7.41 -3.90 5.66
N TRP A 97 6.90 -3.63 4.45
CA TRP A 97 6.43 -2.31 4.01
C TRP A 97 4.92 -2.25 3.81
N PHE A 98 4.24 -3.40 3.88
CA PHE A 98 2.80 -3.52 3.70
C PHE A 98 2.20 -4.20 4.92
N MET A 99 0.98 -3.80 5.29
CA MET A 99 0.19 -4.55 6.28
C MET A 99 -0.26 -5.90 5.69
N GLU A 100 -0.65 -5.90 4.42
CA GLU A 100 -1.00 -7.08 3.62
C GLU A 100 -0.31 -6.94 2.26
N ASN A 101 0.59 -7.88 1.93
CA ASN A 101 1.30 -7.87 0.65
C ASN A 101 0.56 -8.72 -0.38
N ASP A 102 -0.64 -8.27 -0.73
CA ASP A 102 -1.53 -8.99 -1.63
C ASP A 102 -1.45 -8.45 -3.05
N GLY A 103 -1.64 -9.34 -4.03
CA GLY A 103 -1.65 -8.99 -5.44
C GLY A 103 -2.45 -9.93 -6.32
N PHE A 104 -2.47 -9.63 -7.62
CA PHE A 104 -3.10 -10.46 -8.64
C PHE A 104 -2.14 -10.66 -9.80
N ASP A 105 -1.85 -11.91 -10.13
CA ASP A 105 -1.23 -12.24 -11.41
C ASP A 105 -2.30 -12.34 -12.50
N TYR A 106 -2.02 -11.71 -13.62
CA TYR A 106 -2.85 -11.80 -14.82
C TYR A 106 -2.39 -13.01 -15.62
N MET A 107 -3.21 -14.06 -15.64
CA MET A 107 -2.85 -15.35 -16.21
C MET A 107 -3.51 -15.54 -17.57
N LEU A 108 -2.68 -15.77 -18.59
CA LEU A 108 -3.13 -16.17 -19.92
C LEU A 108 -2.82 -17.65 -20.12
N ILE A 109 -3.86 -18.43 -20.42
CA ILE A 109 -3.74 -19.89 -20.58
C ILE A 109 -4.39 -20.30 -21.88
N THR A 110 -3.81 -21.29 -22.55
CA THR A 110 -4.36 -21.85 -23.78
C THR A 110 -4.61 -23.35 -23.62
N TYR A 111 -5.68 -23.81 -24.25
CA TYR A 111 -6.12 -25.19 -24.23
C TYR A 111 -6.41 -25.68 -25.63
N SER A 112 -6.18 -26.96 -25.89
CA SER A 112 -6.77 -27.63 -27.03
C SER A 112 -8.30 -27.68 -26.90
N ARG A 113 -8.99 -28.01 -27.99
CA ARG A 113 -10.47 -28.07 -28.01
C ARG A 113 -11.05 -29.13 -27.07
N ASP A 114 -10.27 -30.15 -26.71
CA ASP A 114 -10.60 -31.20 -25.73
C ASP A 114 -10.20 -30.83 -24.28
N GLY A 115 -9.64 -29.63 -24.05
CA GLY A 115 -9.35 -29.11 -22.72
C GLY A 115 -8.00 -29.49 -22.14
N LYS A 116 -7.06 -29.94 -22.97
CA LYS A 116 -5.67 -30.14 -22.54
C LYS A 116 -4.94 -28.81 -22.59
N MET A 117 -4.32 -28.41 -21.48
CA MET A 117 -3.50 -27.20 -21.42
C MET A 117 -2.33 -27.31 -22.41
N ILE A 118 -2.21 -26.31 -23.28
CA ILE A 118 -1.14 -26.19 -24.29
C ILE A 118 0.01 -25.35 -23.72
N ASP A 119 -0.31 -24.17 -23.18
CA ASP A 119 0.65 -23.22 -22.65
C ASP A 119 -0.01 -22.30 -21.61
N CYS A 120 0.77 -21.75 -20.68
CA CYS A 120 0.28 -20.81 -19.67
C CYS A 120 1.36 -19.79 -19.31
N LYS A 121 0.95 -18.56 -19.02
CA LYS A 121 1.88 -17.48 -18.66
C LYS A 121 1.25 -16.45 -17.75
N SER A 122 1.97 -16.04 -16.71
CA SER A 122 1.69 -14.76 -16.04
C SER A 122 2.18 -13.66 -16.96
N ILE A 123 1.26 -12.79 -17.40
CA ILE A 123 1.60 -11.70 -18.32
C ILE A 123 1.93 -10.40 -17.60
N GLY A 124 1.59 -10.32 -16.31
CA GLY A 124 1.96 -9.24 -15.40
C GLY A 124 1.32 -9.42 -14.02
N HIS A 125 1.75 -8.60 -13.08
CA HIS A 125 1.35 -8.63 -11.68
C HIS A 125 0.84 -7.25 -11.25
N TYR A 126 -0.28 -7.23 -10.54
CA TYR A 126 -0.82 -6.03 -9.91
C TYR A 126 -0.74 -6.14 -8.39
N GLY A 127 -0.31 -5.07 -7.76
CA GLY A 127 -0.35 -4.85 -6.33
C GLY A 127 -0.48 -3.35 -6.11
N THR A 128 -1.40 -2.92 -5.25
CA THR A 128 -1.95 -1.56 -5.17
C THR A 128 -0.93 -0.43 -5.29
N THR A 129 0.28 -0.62 -4.76
CA THR A 129 1.31 0.43 -4.72
C THR A 129 2.63 0.04 -5.38
N ALA A 130 3.11 -1.19 -5.18
CA ALA A 130 4.39 -1.66 -5.72
C ALA A 130 4.33 -2.07 -7.19
N TYR A 131 3.20 -2.58 -7.66
CA TYR A 131 3.10 -3.18 -8.98
C TYR A 131 1.90 -2.65 -9.75
N LYS A 132 2.17 -1.86 -10.80
CA LYS A 132 1.13 -1.32 -11.67
C LYS A 132 1.19 -2.00 -13.02
N ILE A 133 0.02 -2.28 -13.58
CA ILE A 133 -0.10 -2.95 -14.85
C ILE A 133 -1.04 -2.18 -15.79
N GLY A 134 -0.66 -2.08 -17.05
CA GLY A 134 -1.51 -1.61 -18.14
C GLY A 134 -1.58 -2.68 -19.22
N ILE A 135 -2.78 -3.14 -19.56
CA ILE A 135 -2.99 -4.16 -20.60
C ILE A 135 -3.76 -3.54 -21.76
N LYS A 136 -3.27 -3.73 -22.98
CA LYS A 136 -3.94 -3.32 -24.22
C LYS A 136 -3.96 -4.48 -25.21
N ALA A 137 -5.11 -4.73 -25.80
CA ALA A 137 -5.22 -5.67 -26.91
C ALA A 137 -4.59 -5.08 -28.18
N SER A 138 -4.00 -5.93 -29.03
CA SER A 138 -3.72 -5.56 -30.41
C SER A 138 -5.01 -5.49 -31.23
N ASP A 139 -5.00 -4.70 -32.29
CA ASP A 139 -6.15 -4.51 -33.17
C ASP A 139 -6.65 -5.83 -33.80
N ASP A 140 -5.74 -6.79 -34.02
CA ASP A 140 -6.06 -8.11 -34.57
C ASP A 140 -6.55 -9.13 -33.52
N GLY A 141 -6.62 -8.75 -32.24
CA GLY A 141 -7.11 -9.58 -31.13
C GLY A 141 -6.22 -10.79 -30.80
N LYS A 142 -5.02 -10.89 -31.38
CA LYS A 142 -4.11 -12.03 -31.22
C LYS A 142 -2.93 -11.76 -30.29
N ALA A 143 -2.82 -10.55 -29.77
CA ALA A 143 -1.78 -10.19 -28.84
C ALA A 143 -2.27 -9.24 -27.75
N LEU A 144 -1.57 -9.30 -26.62
CA LEU A 144 -1.70 -8.35 -25.53
C LEU A 144 -0.37 -7.62 -25.38
N VAL A 145 -0.42 -6.30 -25.36
CA VAL A 145 0.70 -5.43 -24.99
C VAL A 145 0.51 -5.06 -23.54
N VAL A 146 1.45 -5.48 -22.70
CA VAL A 146 1.40 -5.31 -21.25
C VAL A 146 2.55 -4.44 -20.81
N GLU A 147 2.22 -3.33 -20.17
CA GLU A 147 3.13 -2.48 -19.44
C GLU A 147 3.12 -2.90 -17.98
N GLN A 148 4.29 -3.28 -17.45
CA GLN A 148 4.50 -3.56 -16.04
C GLN A 148 5.39 -2.47 -15.46
N ARG A 149 4.94 -1.84 -14.37
CA ARG A 149 5.76 -0.97 -13.53
C ARG A 149 5.93 -1.62 -12.17
N THR A 150 7.17 -1.68 -11.71
CA THR A 150 7.54 -2.31 -10.44
C THR A 150 8.35 -1.33 -9.61
N LEU A 151 7.95 -1.11 -8.37
CA LEU A 151 8.71 -0.35 -7.38
C LEU A 151 9.68 -1.30 -6.69
N ASP A 152 10.96 -1.22 -7.05
CA ASP A 152 11.97 -2.14 -6.52
C ASP A 152 12.30 -1.86 -5.04
N ASP A 153 12.18 -0.60 -4.60
CA ASP A 153 12.40 -0.18 -3.22
C ASP A 153 11.09 0.31 -2.58
N CYS A 154 10.37 -0.59 -1.93
CA CYS A 154 9.12 -0.26 -1.25
C CYS A 154 9.32 0.61 0.01
N SER A 155 10.55 0.79 0.51
CA SER A 155 10.79 1.72 1.62
C SER A 155 10.45 3.17 1.25
N LEU A 156 10.43 3.49 -0.05
CA LEU A 156 10.05 4.81 -0.56
C LEU A 156 8.57 5.12 -0.31
N LEU A 157 7.71 4.10 -0.17
CA LEU A 157 6.27 4.29 0.05
C LEU A 157 5.94 4.95 1.38
N VAL A 158 6.80 4.74 2.37
CA VAL A 158 6.64 5.28 3.73
C VAL A 158 7.48 6.55 3.97
N GLN A 159 8.11 7.08 2.91
CA GLN A 159 8.94 8.28 2.91
C GLN A 159 8.34 9.36 2.00
N TYR A 160 8.60 10.64 2.28
CA TYR A 160 8.28 11.74 1.36
C TYR A 160 9.38 11.94 0.32
N LYS A 161 9.66 10.88 -0.45
CA LYS A 161 10.63 10.87 -1.54
C LYS A 161 9.95 10.44 -2.83
N ASN A 162 10.61 10.73 -3.95
CA ASN A 162 10.14 10.27 -5.26
C ASN A 162 10.11 8.73 -5.31
N LEU A 163 9.08 8.18 -5.94
CA LEU A 163 9.03 6.75 -6.22
C LEU A 163 9.76 6.49 -7.54
N GLU A 164 10.62 5.49 -7.53
CA GLU A 164 11.40 5.09 -8.71
C GLU A 164 10.94 3.71 -9.19
N TYR A 165 10.12 3.69 -10.23
CA TYR A 165 9.62 2.47 -10.83
C TYR A 165 10.55 1.98 -11.94
N THR A 166 10.76 0.67 -12.02
CA THR A 166 11.24 0.02 -13.23
C THR A 166 10.04 -0.31 -14.12
N SER A 167 9.98 0.30 -15.30
CA SER A 167 8.92 0.14 -16.29
C SER A 167 9.41 -0.70 -17.47
N CYS A 168 8.62 -1.68 -17.90
CA CYS A 168 8.91 -2.54 -19.04
C CYS A 168 7.62 -2.85 -19.79
N THR A 169 7.68 -2.88 -21.12
CA THR A 169 6.52 -3.28 -21.94
C THR A 169 6.86 -4.55 -22.71
N ARG A 170 5.97 -5.53 -22.60
CA ARG A 170 6.06 -6.83 -23.26
C ARG A 170 4.84 -7.06 -24.13
N LYS A 171 5.02 -7.75 -25.24
CA LYS A 171 3.95 -8.24 -26.10
C LYS A 171 3.86 -9.75 -26.01
N TYR A 172 2.67 -10.25 -25.68
CA TYR A 172 2.32 -11.67 -25.65
C TYR A 172 1.45 -11.99 -26.85
N THR A 173 1.93 -12.83 -27.76
CA THR A 173 1.24 -13.18 -29.01
C THR A 173 0.79 -14.64 -28.97
N LEU A 174 -0.47 -14.88 -29.31
CA LEU A 174 -1.05 -16.21 -29.44
C LEU A 174 -0.76 -16.75 -30.85
N ASN A 175 0.06 -17.79 -30.94
CA ASN A 175 0.39 -18.43 -32.20
C ASN A 175 -0.73 -19.40 -32.64
N SER A 176 -0.72 -19.79 -33.91
CA SER A 176 -1.73 -20.70 -34.48
C SER A 176 -1.75 -22.11 -33.88
N ASP A 177 -0.66 -22.51 -33.21
CA ASP A 177 -0.50 -23.77 -32.46
C ASP A 177 -0.93 -23.64 -30.99
N GLY A 178 -1.39 -22.47 -30.56
CA GLY A 178 -1.80 -22.16 -29.19
C GLY A 178 -0.67 -21.71 -28.28
N LYS A 179 0.61 -21.72 -28.71
CA LYS A 179 1.71 -21.27 -27.84
C LYS A 179 1.72 -19.76 -27.65
N ILE A 180 2.13 -19.32 -26.46
CA ILE A 180 2.22 -17.92 -26.07
C ILE A 180 3.66 -17.43 -26.28
N LYS A 181 3.88 -16.65 -27.33
CA LYS A 181 5.18 -16.02 -27.58
C LYS A 181 5.28 -14.68 -26.88
N GLU A 182 6.30 -14.52 -26.04
CA GLU A 182 6.64 -13.23 -25.42
C GLU A 182 7.74 -12.52 -26.21
N SER A 183 7.66 -11.19 -26.27
CA SER A 183 8.72 -10.33 -26.78
C SER A 183 8.72 -9.00 -26.04
N VAL A 184 9.90 -8.43 -25.77
CA VAL A 184 10.03 -7.10 -25.19
C VAL A 184 9.80 -6.05 -26.27
N THR A 185 8.87 -5.12 -26.05
CA THR A 185 8.61 -3.99 -26.96
C THR A 185 9.28 -2.71 -26.49
N VAL A 186 9.35 -2.51 -25.17
CA VAL A 186 10.09 -1.42 -24.54
C VAL A 186 10.97 -2.03 -23.47
N ALA A 187 12.29 -1.81 -23.57
CA ALA A 187 13.25 -2.32 -22.61
C ALA A 187 13.01 -1.72 -21.21
N PRO A 188 13.42 -2.42 -20.14
CA PRO A 188 13.37 -1.89 -18.79
C PRO A 188 14.03 -0.52 -18.66
N HIS A 189 13.32 0.45 -18.10
CA HIS A 189 13.83 1.79 -17.83
C HIS A 189 13.23 2.35 -16.54
N LYS A 190 13.87 3.38 -15.98
CA LYS A 190 13.42 4.01 -14.74
C LYS A 190 12.42 5.12 -15.02
N GLU A 191 11.32 5.13 -14.29
CA GLU A 191 10.34 6.19 -14.25
C GLU A 191 10.30 6.78 -12.83
N ILE A 192 10.40 8.10 -12.73
CA ILE A 192 10.36 8.82 -11.46
C ILE A 192 8.98 9.46 -11.30
N VAL A 193 8.32 9.16 -10.19
CA VAL A 193 7.07 9.81 -9.79
C VAL A 193 7.39 10.74 -8.61
N ASP A 194 7.27 12.04 -8.85
CA ASP A 194 7.37 13.04 -7.79
C ASP A 194 6.08 13.04 -6.96
N VAL A 195 6.18 12.53 -5.73
CA VAL A 195 5.03 12.37 -4.85
C VAL A 195 4.59 13.68 -4.19
N LEU A 196 5.43 14.72 -4.23
CA LEU A 196 5.10 16.04 -3.71
C LEU A 196 4.65 17.01 -4.81
N SER A 197 4.75 16.63 -6.09
CA SER A 197 4.41 17.49 -7.23
C SER A 197 2.99 18.09 -7.18
N SER A 198 2.01 17.36 -6.65
CA SER A 198 0.63 17.82 -6.49
C SER A 198 0.32 18.42 -5.11
N VAL A 199 1.26 18.33 -4.17
CA VAL A 199 1.05 18.78 -2.79
C VAL A 199 1.25 20.28 -2.69
N LYS A 200 0.19 21.00 -2.33
CA LYS A 200 0.26 22.43 -2.07
C LYS A 200 0.98 22.68 -0.74
N GLN A 201 2.18 23.26 -0.81
CA GLN A 201 2.92 23.66 0.38
C GLN A 201 2.25 24.84 1.09
N PHE A 202 2.22 24.79 2.42
CA PHE A 202 1.67 25.85 3.25
C PHE A 202 2.65 27.01 3.38
N SER A 203 2.10 28.23 3.33
CA SER A 203 2.73 29.38 3.97
C SER A 203 2.67 29.25 5.49
N PHE A 204 3.52 29.99 6.21
CA PHE A 204 3.51 30.00 7.66
C PHE A 204 2.13 30.39 8.25
N GLU A 205 1.45 31.38 7.68
CA GLU A 205 0.10 31.77 8.14
C GLU A 205 -0.95 30.67 7.94
N GLN A 206 -0.86 29.91 6.85
CA GLN A 206 -1.75 28.76 6.63
C GLN A 206 -1.49 27.66 7.66
N PHE A 207 -0.23 27.36 7.97
CA PHE A 207 0.12 26.43 9.04
C PHE A 207 -0.39 26.92 10.39
N LYS A 208 -0.13 28.18 10.74
CA LYS A 208 -0.57 28.80 12.00
C LYS A 208 -2.10 28.76 12.18
N ALA A 209 -2.86 28.92 11.11
CA ALA A 209 -4.33 28.85 11.13
C ALA A 209 -4.90 27.45 11.48
N TYR A 210 -4.07 26.40 11.53
CA TYR A 210 -4.50 25.11 12.07
C TYR A 210 -4.65 25.12 13.58
N PHE A 211 -3.96 26.01 14.28
CA PHE A 211 -3.85 26.04 15.73
C PHE A 211 -4.77 27.08 16.36
N GLN A 212 -5.26 26.79 17.56
CA GLN A 212 -5.99 27.75 18.38
C GLN A 212 -5.03 28.64 19.15
N ARG A 213 -5.13 29.96 18.97
CA ARG A 213 -4.32 30.93 19.72
C ARG A 213 -4.75 30.96 21.18
N GLN A 214 -3.77 30.98 22.09
CA GLN A 214 -3.98 31.27 23.50
C GLN A 214 -3.31 32.58 23.90
N ASP A 215 -4.12 33.59 24.22
CA ASP A 215 -3.62 34.92 24.62
C ASP A 215 -3.13 34.93 26.08
N ASN A 216 -3.79 34.19 26.96
CA ASN A 216 -3.42 34.07 28.38
C ASN A 216 -3.26 32.59 28.76
N PRO A 217 -2.21 31.93 28.25
CA PRO A 217 -2.08 30.50 28.38
C PRO A 217 -1.80 30.09 29.83
N LYS A 218 -2.55 29.12 30.32
CA LYS A 218 -2.15 28.35 31.49
C LYS A 218 -1.11 27.33 31.03
N ILE A 219 0.11 27.41 31.55
CA ILE A 219 1.19 26.49 31.18
C ILE A 219 0.98 25.14 31.88
N ASP A 220 0.18 24.29 31.24
CA ASP A 220 -0.11 22.92 31.66
C ASP A 220 -0.53 22.02 30.47
N HIS A 221 -0.87 20.76 30.77
CA HIS A 221 -1.27 19.76 29.78
C HIS A 221 -2.42 20.18 28.85
N THR A 222 -3.26 21.15 29.24
CA THR A 222 -4.39 21.61 28.41
C THR A 222 -3.95 22.31 27.12
N LEU A 223 -2.67 22.64 26.97
CA LEU A 223 -2.11 23.15 25.71
C LEU A 223 -2.14 22.08 24.59
N PHE A 224 -2.29 20.80 24.94
CA PHE A 224 -2.47 19.68 24.02
C PHE A 224 -3.94 19.23 23.90
N THR A 225 -4.88 20.11 24.22
CA THR A 225 -6.32 19.86 24.01
C THR A 225 -6.92 21.00 23.19
N ARG A 226 -8.12 20.80 22.64
CA ARG A 226 -8.79 21.81 21.80
C ARG A 226 -10.30 21.72 21.92
N GLU A 227 -10.95 22.87 21.93
CA GLU A 227 -12.41 22.94 21.78
C GLU A 227 -12.82 22.62 20.34
N GLY A 228 -13.78 21.70 20.19
CA GLY A 228 -14.23 21.23 18.88
C GLY A 228 -13.47 20.00 18.33
N GLY A 229 -12.57 19.43 19.12
CA GLY A 229 -11.90 18.16 18.82
C GLY A 229 -10.57 18.31 18.10
N ASP A 230 -9.99 17.15 17.77
CA ASP A 230 -8.68 17.03 17.14
C ASP A 230 -8.70 17.56 15.71
N LYS A 231 -7.64 18.27 15.32
CA LYS A 231 -7.45 18.73 13.94
C LYS A 231 -6.16 18.14 13.38
N GLU A 232 -6.32 17.16 12.50
CA GLU A 232 -5.19 16.59 11.77
C GLU A 232 -4.52 17.65 10.90
N LEU A 233 -3.20 17.73 10.98
CA LEU A 233 -2.34 18.62 10.22
C LEU A 233 -1.83 17.87 8.98
N PRO A 234 -2.09 18.36 7.76
CA PRO A 234 -1.57 17.76 6.53
C PRO A 234 -0.05 17.89 6.47
N PHE A 235 0.67 16.87 6.97
CA PHE A 235 2.10 16.98 7.22
C PHE A 235 2.90 17.18 5.93
N GLU A 236 2.49 16.58 4.82
CA GLU A 236 3.10 16.79 3.50
C GLU A 236 3.07 18.24 3.03
N SER A 237 2.06 19.00 3.45
CA SER A 237 1.94 20.43 3.14
C SER A 237 2.82 21.29 4.05
N CYS A 238 3.30 20.72 5.15
CA CYS A 238 4.14 21.37 6.15
C CYS A 238 5.64 21.11 5.95
N LEU A 239 6.04 20.23 5.03
CA LEU A 239 7.43 19.84 4.79
C LEU A 239 8.35 21.01 4.41
N ALA A 240 7.80 22.08 3.81
CA ALA A 240 8.55 23.30 3.54
C ALA A 240 8.84 24.13 4.81
N LEU A 241 8.04 23.95 5.87
CA LEU A 241 8.15 24.71 7.12
C LEU A 241 8.89 23.95 8.20
N ILE A 242 8.77 22.62 8.24
CA ILE A 242 9.33 21.76 9.29
C ILE A 242 10.32 20.77 8.64
N PRO A 243 11.58 20.73 9.08
CA PRO A 243 12.59 19.86 8.49
C PRO A 243 12.28 18.36 8.67
N TYR A 244 12.64 17.56 7.66
CA TYR A 244 12.48 16.11 7.61
C TYR A 244 13.75 15.37 8.06
N PRO A 245 13.69 14.30 8.89
CA PRO A 245 12.61 13.86 9.77
C PRO A 245 12.86 14.25 11.26
N LEU A 246 11.81 14.73 11.95
CA LEU A 246 11.82 14.97 13.40
C LEU A 246 11.71 13.68 14.24
N ASP A 247 11.69 12.51 13.59
CA ASP A 247 11.49 11.21 14.22
C ASP A 247 12.34 10.12 13.55
N TYR A 248 13.09 9.39 14.35
CA TYR A 248 13.91 8.26 13.90
C TYR A 248 13.22 6.90 14.06
N ASN A 249 12.23 6.78 14.96
CA ASN A 249 11.59 5.53 15.34
C ASN A 249 10.39 5.19 14.43
N CYS A 250 9.77 6.19 13.80
CA CYS A 250 8.68 6.01 12.85
C CYS A 250 9.11 6.29 11.40
N TRP A 251 8.37 5.72 10.44
CA TRP A 251 8.47 6.15 9.05
C TRP A 251 7.66 7.42 8.83
N PRO A 252 8.16 8.43 8.10
CA PRO A 252 7.51 9.74 8.09
C PRO A 252 6.08 9.79 7.57
N ARG A 253 5.67 8.88 6.67
CA ARG A 253 4.28 8.78 6.21
C ARG A 253 3.36 7.98 7.12
N ASN A 254 3.92 7.31 8.13
CA ASN A 254 3.17 6.62 9.17
C ASN A 254 2.99 7.51 10.40
N ILE A 255 3.39 8.79 10.31
CA ILE A 255 3.26 9.76 11.38
C ILE A 255 2.03 10.63 11.11
N TRP A 256 1.13 10.70 12.10
CA TRP A 256 0.06 11.69 12.13
C TRP A 256 0.42 12.82 13.08
N TRP A 257 0.10 14.04 12.66
CA TRP A 257 0.28 15.23 13.48
C TRP A 257 -1.08 15.85 13.77
N THR A 258 -1.40 16.02 15.06
CA THR A 258 -2.60 16.70 15.50
C THR A 258 -2.24 18.07 16.03
N ALA A 259 -2.83 19.11 15.44
CA ALA A 259 -2.63 20.50 15.81
C ALA A 259 -3.62 20.92 16.90
N TYR A 260 -3.09 21.40 18.03
CA TYR A 260 -3.89 21.87 19.15
C TYR A 260 -3.85 23.39 19.24
N GLN A 261 -2.95 23.89 20.09
CA GLN A 261 -2.90 25.30 20.45
C GLN A 261 -1.55 25.90 20.06
N TYR A 262 -1.48 27.22 20.05
CA TYR A 262 -0.20 27.92 20.02
C TYR A 262 -0.22 29.13 20.94
N ILE A 263 0.96 29.46 21.41
CA ILE A 263 1.22 30.70 22.13
C ILE A 263 2.24 31.52 21.37
N GLU A 264 2.18 32.82 21.58
CA GLU A 264 3.04 33.80 20.96
C GLU A 264 3.57 34.72 22.05
N ASP A 265 4.89 34.87 22.10
CA ASP A 265 5.55 35.88 22.93
C ASP A 265 6.36 36.84 22.04
N GLU A 266 7.15 37.71 22.66
CA GLU A 266 7.91 38.74 21.95
C GLU A 266 8.96 38.14 20.99
N GLU A 267 9.49 36.95 21.28
CA GLU A 267 10.61 36.37 20.54
C GLU A 267 10.21 35.30 19.53
N GLN A 268 9.13 34.55 19.80
CA GLN A 268 8.85 33.32 19.04
C GLN A 268 7.38 32.87 19.12
N PHE A 269 7.02 31.94 18.25
CA PHE A 269 5.81 31.13 18.33
C PHE A 269 6.13 29.74 18.89
N SER A 270 5.27 29.23 19.78
CA SER A 270 5.33 27.86 20.28
C SER A 270 4.02 27.15 19.97
N PHE A 271 4.07 26.18 19.07
CA PHE A 271 2.94 25.37 18.62
C PHE A 271 2.93 24.03 19.32
N PHE A 272 1.78 23.63 19.87
CA PHE A 272 1.60 22.38 20.59
C PHE A 272 0.93 21.36 19.68
N VAL A 273 1.61 20.23 19.47
CA VAL A 273 1.19 19.16 18.58
C VAL A 273 1.32 17.82 19.27
N ILE A 274 0.43 16.88 18.96
CA ILE A 274 0.66 15.46 19.25
C ILE A 274 1.08 14.79 17.96
N LYS A 275 2.20 14.08 18.02
CA LYS A 275 2.73 13.29 16.91
C LYS A 275 2.51 11.81 17.24
N SER A 276 1.69 11.11 16.46
CA SER A 276 1.34 9.71 16.68
C SER A 276 1.93 8.81 15.59
N CYS A 277 2.34 7.60 15.97
CA CYS A 277 2.85 6.58 15.08
C CYS A 277 2.25 5.21 15.44
N ASP A 278 1.33 4.72 14.62
CA ASP A 278 0.67 3.42 14.84
C ASP A 278 1.47 2.25 14.25
N THR A 279 2.30 2.52 13.25
CA THR A 279 3.12 1.51 12.56
C THR A 279 4.59 1.92 12.58
N PRO A 280 5.24 1.81 13.74
CA PRO A 280 6.63 2.22 13.89
C PRO A 280 7.57 1.23 13.20
N LYS A 281 8.86 1.58 13.16
CA LYS A 281 9.90 0.66 12.67
C LYS A 281 9.95 -0.59 13.56
N ILE A 282 10.45 -1.69 13.00
CA ILE A 282 10.62 -2.97 13.70
C ILE A 282 11.34 -2.75 15.04
N GLY A 283 10.78 -3.30 16.12
CA GLY A 283 11.34 -3.22 17.47
C GLY A 283 10.77 -2.09 18.34
N PHE A 284 9.83 -1.30 17.82
CA PHE A 284 9.12 -0.25 18.55
C PHE A 284 7.63 -0.57 18.64
N TYR A 285 6.96 -0.01 19.64
CA TYR A 285 5.52 -0.12 19.85
C TYR A 285 4.82 1.14 19.37
N PRO A 286 3.53 1.09 19.00
CA PRO A 286 2.77 2.29 18.72
C PRO A 286 2.93 3.32 19.83
N TYR A 287 3.03 4.60 19.45
CA TYR A 287 3.31 5.67 20.40
C TYR A 287 2.77 7.01 19.95
N SER A 288 2.68 7.93 20.91
CA SER A 288 2.39 9.34 20.70
C SER A 288 3.34 10.22 21.50
N ASP A 289 3.79 11.32 20.90
CA ASP A 289 4.62 12.33 21.52
C ASP A 289 3.88 13.66 21.61
N ASN A 290 3.79 14.22 22.81
CA ASN A 290 3.43 15.62 23.01
C ASN A 290 4.66 16.47 22.67
N MET A 291 4.57 17.32 21.65
CA MET A 291 5.70 18.11 21.17
C MET A 291 5.38 19.61 21.10
N ILE A 292 6.42 20.42 21.31
CA ILE A 292 6.41 21.85 21.01
C ILE A 292 7.23 22.07 19.75
N LEU A 293 6.63 22.71 18.75
CA LEU A 293 7.34 23.23 17.58
C LEU A 293 7.58 24.73 17.77
N GLU A 294 8.83 25.14 17.74
CA GLU A 294 9.26 26.53 17.97
C GLU A 294 9.59 27.19 16.63
N PHE A 295 9.06 28.38 16.39
CA PHE A 295 9.32 29.19 15.20
C PHE A 295 9.69 30.61 15.60
N HIS A 296 10.62 31.23 14.87
CA HIS A 296 10.87 32.65 14.97
C HIS A 296 9.64 33.47 14.51
N LYS A 297 9.60 34.76 14.85
CA LYS A 297 8.49 35.65 14.50
C LYS A 297 8.31 35.87 12.99
N ASP A 298 9.36 35.62 12.21
CA ASP A 298 9.33 35.64 10.74
C ASP A 298 8.82 34.33 10.12
N GLY A 299 8.46 33.33 10.95
CA GLY A 299 7.94 32.04 10.51
C GLY A 299 9.01 31.00 10.18
N THR A 300 10.28 31.28 10.45
CA THR A 300 11.37 30.29 10.26
C THR A 300 11.41 29.29 11.42
N PHE A 301 11.60 28.00 11.10
CA PHE A 301 11.64 26.94 12.11
C PHE A 301 12.89 27.05 12.98
N LYS A 302 12.67 27.12 14.30
CA LYS A 302 13.73 27.25 15.30
C LYS A 302 14.12 25.90 15.89
N GLY A 303 13.15 25.01 16.13
CA GLY A 303 13.41 23.70 16.71
C GLY A 303 12.15 22.99 17.17
N ALA A 304 12.31 21.75 17.64
CA ALA A 304 11.25 20.97 18.25
C ALA A 304 11.69 20.41 19.61
N ARG A 305 10.75 20.28 20.55
CA ARG A 305 10.98 19.70 21.87
C ARG A 305 9.93 18.63 22.14
N ASN A 306 10.38 17.46 22.53
CA ASN A 306 9.49 16.44 23.10
C ASN A 306 9.20 16.80 24.57
N VAL A 307 7.93 16.86 24.93
CA VAL A 307 7.45 17.15 26.29
C VAL A 307 7.13 15.85 27.04
N TYR A 308 6.52 14.90 26.34
CA TYR A 308 6.13 13.62 26.90
C TYR A 308 6.01 12.58 25.79
N HIS A 309 6.48 11.38 26.08
CA HIS A 309 6.38 10.20 25.22
C HIS A 309 5.42 9.21 25.88
N PHE A 310 4.46 8.73 25.10
CA PHE A 310 3.52 7.69 25.51
C PHE A 310 3.60 6.54 24.52
N ASP A 311 3.94 5.35 24.98
CA ASP A 311 3.90 4.13 24.17
C ASP A 311 2.87 3.14 24.75
N ASP A 312 2.38 2.23 23.90
CA ASP A 312 1.37 1.25 24.29
C ASP A 312 1.89 0.15 25.24
N ASN A 313 3.17 0.19 25.64
CA ASN A 313 3.73 -0.81 26.56
C ASN A 313 3.41 -0.55 28.02
N TYR A 314 3.07 0.69 28.37
CA TYR A 314 2.90 1.10 29.75
C TYR A 314 1.54 1.74 29.95
N PHE A 315 0.70 1.10 30.77
CA PHE A 315 -0.50 1.75 31.27
C PHE A 315 -0.10 2.81 32.30
N VAL A 316 -0.22 4.08 31.92
CA VAL A 316 -0.05 5.22 32.82
C VAL A 316 -1.42 5.83 33.04
N ASP A 317 -1.75 6.07 34.31
CA ASP A 317 -2.97 6.78 34.68
C ASP A 317 -3.00 8.20 34.09
N GLU A 318 -4.17 8.63 33.60
CA GLU A 318 -4.34 9.90 32.89
C GLU A 318 -3.94 11.11 33.75
N ASP A 319 -4.28 11.11 35.05
CA ASP A 319 -3.88 12.20 35.95
C ASP A 319 -2.37 12.24 36.13
N MET A 320 -1.73 11.07 36.20
CA MET A 320 -0.27 10.98 36.29
C MET A 320 0.40 11.51 35.02
N GLN A 321 -0.12 11.16 33.83
CA GLN A 321 0.35 11.69 32.55
C GLN A 321 0.19 13.22 32.47
N ASN A 322 -1.00 13.73 32.79
CA ASN A 322 -1.30 15.17 32.78
C ASN A 322 -0.38 15.96 33.72
N ASN A 323 -0.08 15.39 34.90
CA ASN A 323 0.86 15.97 35.85
C ASN A 323 2.30 16.00 35.31
N MET A 324 2.75 14.94 34.63
CA MET A 324 4.09 14.90 34.03
C MET A 324 4.24 15.92 32.91
N ILE A 325 3.28 15.97 31.97
CA ILE A 325 3.26 16.96 30.89
C ILE A 325 3.31 18.38 31.47
N THR A 326 2.44 18.67 32.45
CA THR A 326 2.37 19.98 33.11
C THR A 326 3.70 20.36 33.78
N LYS A 327 4.34 19.42 34.47
CA LYS A 327 5.63 19.64 35.13
C LYS A 327 6.72 19.96 34.11
N THR A 328 6.81 19.19 33.02
CA THR A 328 7.80 19.41 31.95
C THR A 328 7.61 20.76 31.28
N LEU A 329 6.37 21.12 30.92
CA LEU A 329 6.06 22.41 30.31
C LEU A 329 6.52 23.58 31.20
N LYS A 330 6.17 23.55 32.49
CA LYS A 330 6.60 24.58 33.44
C LYS A 330 8.12 24.69 33.52
N GLY A 331 8.85 23.57 33.47
CA GLY A 331 10.31 23.55 33.40
C GLY A 331 10.84 24.26 32.16
N ILE A 332 10.34 23.89 30.97
CA ILE A 332 10.75 24.48 29.68
C ILE A 332 10.54 26.01 29.68
N PHE A 333 9.36 26.47 30.10
CA PHE A 333 9.05 27.90 30.10
C PHE A 333 9.78 28.68 31.21
N ALA A 334 10.09 28.05 32.35
CA ALA A 334 10.89 28.66 33.40
C ALA A 334 12.37 28.83 32.99
N GLU A 335 12.94 27.87 32.26
CA GLU A 335 14.30 28.01 31.70
C GLU A 335 14.39 29.16 30.71
N ARG A 336 13.32 29.35 29.93
CA ARG A 336 13.26 30.40 28.92
C ARG A 336 13.22 31.80 29.53
N ALA A 337 12.48 32.01 30.62
CA ALA A 337 12.42 33.28 31.32
C ALA A 337 13.74 33.70 32.01
N ARG A 338 14.75 32.82 32.05
CA ARG A 338 16.07 33.09 32.66
C ARG A 338 17.16 33.43 31.63
N LYS A 339 16.90 33.21 30.35
CA LYS A 339 17.78 33.60 29.24
C LYS A 339 17.33 34.96 28.75
#